data_AF-A0A3C1N546-F1
#
_entry.id   AF-A0A3C1N546-F1
#
_cell.length_a   1.000
_cell.length_b   1.000
_cell.length_c   1.000
_cell.angle_alpha   90.00
_cell.angle_beta   90.00
_cell.angle_gamma   90.00
#
_symmetry.space_group_name_H-M   'P 1'
#
loop_
_entity.id
_entity.type
_entity.pdbx_description
1 polymer ?
#
loop_
_entity_poly.entity_id
_entity_poly.type
_entity_poly.pdbx_seq_one_letter_code
_entity_poly.pdbx_strand_id
1 'polypeptide(L)'
;DQTLPGTLPIRIIPGPQNDFFSPQAIEILTNNPYTVTPAVDRMGMRLDGPRLTHTRGFNITSDGTAPGAIQVPGDGFPIVLMADRQTTGGYPKIGCVISSDLATVARLRPGNTIRFELASLEQAASARIELQNWFAKLPSSIESFTPSGIIDTAALNTENLISGVVGSDDSIEPHT
;
A
#
# COMPACT_ATOMS: atom_id res chain seq x y z
N ASP A 1 -7.56 -15.28 12.21
CA ASP A 1 -7.11 -14.04 12.86
C ASP A 1 -6.45 -13.15 11.81
N GLN A 2 -7.25 -12.39 11.05
CA GLN A 2 -6.73 -11.52 9.99
C GLN A 2 -6.56 -10.12 10.61
N THR A 3 -5.34 -9.79 11.00
CA THR A 3 -4.99 -8.46 11.46
C THR A 3 -5.38 -7.43 10.39
N LEU A 4 -6.21 -6.47 10.79
CA LEU A 4 -6.60 -5.36 9.93
C LEU A 4 -5.35 -4.57 9.49
N PRO A 5 -5.32 -4.05 8.25
CA PRO A 5 -4.19 -3.26 7.75
C PRO A 5 -4.00 -2.01 8.61
N GLY A 6 -2.79 -1.83 9.15
CA GLY A 6 -2.38 -0.61 9.89
C GLY A 6 -1.77 -0.84 11.28
N THR A 7 -1.83 -2.06 11.83
CA THR A 7 -1.30 -2.31 13.20
C THR A 7 0.15 -2.81 13.21
N LEU A 8 0.61 -3.46 12.14
CA LEU A 8 1.96 -4.01 12.04
C LEU A 8 2.86 -3.10 11.18
N PRO A 9 4.17 -3.00 11.50
CA PRO A 9 5.12 -2.30 10.67
C PRO A 9 5.21 -2.92 9.27
N ILE A 10 5.43 -2.06 8.27
CA ILE A 10 5.62 -2.45 6.87
C ILE A 10 7.07 -2.87 6.67
N ARG A 11 7.29 -4.08 6.18
CA ARG A 11 8.62 -4.65 5.99
C ARG A 11 9.29 -4.08 4.75
N ILE A 12 10.56 -3.69 4.90
CA ILE A 12 11.38 -3.13 3.82
C ILE A 12 12.74 -3.84 3.71
N ILE A 13 13.25 -3.92 2.48
CA ILE A 13 14.66 -4.26 2.21
C ILE A 13 15.41 -2.95 1.99
N PRO A 14 16.56 -2.70 2.65
CA PRO A 14 17.31 -1.45 2.50
C PRO A 14 18.00 -1.34 1.13
N GLY A 15 18.19 -0.12 0.66
CA GLY A 15 18.90 0.21 -0.58
C GLY A 15 18.01 0.24 -1.82
N PRO A 16 18.60 0.27 -3.02
CA PRO A 16 20.02 -0.02 -3.32
C PRO A 16 21.01 1.14 -3.09
N GLN A 17 20.57 2.39 -2.90
CA GLN A 17 21.46 3.55 -2.74
C GLN A 17 21.71 3.93 -1.28
N ASN A 18 22.02 2.95 -0.42
CA ASN A 18 22.28 3.21 1.01
C ASN A 18 23.42 4.22 1.24
N ASP A 19 24.39 4.25 0.34
CA ASP A 19 25.54 5.15 0.36
C ASP A 19 25.20 6.63 0.06
N PHE A 20 23.98 6.93 -0.39
CA PHE A 20 23.49 8.30 -0.59
C PHE A 20 22.90 8.92 0.69
N PHE A 21 22.68 8.12 1.71
CA PHE A 21 22.05 8.55 2.95
C PHE A 21 23.05 8.60 4.10
N SER A 22 22.72 9.33 5.16
CA SER A 22 23.48 9.23 6.41
C SER A 22 23.33 7.83 7.01
N PRO A 23 24.34 7.34 7.75
CA PRO A 23 24.23 6.05 8.45
C PRO A 23 22.97 5.93 9.32
N GLN A 24 22.50 7.04 9.88
CA GLN A 24 21.32 7.12 10.74
C GLN A 24 20.00 7.18 9.96
N ALA A 25 20.00 7.45 8.65
CA ALA A 25 18.76 7.66 7.91
C ALA A 25 17.86 6.43 7.91
N ILE A 26 18.44 5.23 7.76
CA ILE A 26 17.65 3.99 7.80
C ILE A 26 17.06 3.76 9.20
N GLU A 27 17.83 4.06 10.25
CA GLU A 27 17.35 3.96 11.64
C GLU A 27 16.23 4.98 11.92
N ILE A 28 16.35 6.20 11.39
CA ILE A 28 15.30 7.22 11.47
C ILE A 28 14.03 6.71 10.78
N LEU A 29 14.16 6.14 9.58
CA LEU A 29 13.02 5.60 8.84
C LEU A 29 12.30 4.48 9.61
N THR A 30 13.04 3.58 10.28
CA THR A 30 12.44 2.42 10.94
C THR A 30 11.99 2.69 12.38
N ASN A 31 12.62 3.62 13.09
CA ASN A 31 12.28 3.90 14.50
C ASN A 31 11.14 4.92 14.67
N ASN A 32 10.76 5.63 13.60
CA ASN A 32 9.77 6.70 13.68
C ASN A 32 8.49 6.38 12.90
N PRO A 33 7.32 6.84 13.39
CA PRO A 33 6.10 6.83 12.60
C PRO A 33 6.15 7.91 11.52
N TYR A 34 5.49 7.63 10.40
CA TYR A 34 5.24 8.57 9.32
C TYR A 34 3.74 8.69 9.08
N THR A 35 3.29 9.86 8.64
CA THR A 35 1.89 10.13 8.30
C THR A 35 1.73 10.18 6.80
N VAL A 36 0.74 9.47 6.25
CA VAL A 36 0.38 9.56 4.84
C VAL A 36 -0.18 10.95 4.56
N THR A 37 0.44 11.67 3.64
CA THR A 37 0.00 13.02 3.26
C THR A 37 -1.17 12.97 2.26
N PRO A 38 -1.87 14.10 2.03
CA PRO A 38 -2.83 14.22 0.93
C PRO A 38 -2.23 14.03 -0.47
N ALA A 39 -0.89 14.15 -0.62
CA ALA A 39 -0.18 13.87 -1.86
C ALA A 39 0.05 12.35 -2.03
N VAL A 40 -1.06 11.63 -2.18
CA VAL A 40 -1.10 10.18 -2.39
C VAL A 40 -2.02 9.85 -3.57
N ASP A 41 -1.51 9.05 -4.50
CA ASP A 41 -2.26 8.55 -5.64
C ASP A 41 -1.70 7.19 -6.09
N ARG A 42 -2.02 6.76 -7.32
CA ARG A 42 -1.51 5.51 -7.89
C ARG A 42 -0.05 5.60 -8.36
N MET A 43 0.54 6.80 -8.48
CA MET A 43 1.98 7.00 -8.76
C MET A 43 2.80 6.77 -7.49
N GLY A 44 2.40 7.37 -6.38
CA GLY A 44 3.21 7.42 -5.17
C GLY A 44 2.45 7.84 -3.92
N MET A 45 3.00 7.46 -2.77
CA MET A 45 2.51 7.83 -1.44
C MET A 45 3.57 8.65 -0.73
N ARG A 46 3.35 9.97 -0.66
CA ARG A 46 4.24 10.87 0.06
C ARG A 46 3.95 10.84 1.55
N LEU A 47 5.00 10.78 2.35
CA LEU A 47 4.95 10.62 3.79
C LEU A 47 5.54 11.84 4.50
N ASP A 48 4.88 12.27 5.58
CA ASP A 48 5.35 13.31 6.48
C ASP A 48 5.86 12.71 7.80
N GLY A 49 6.89 13.31 8.39
CA GLY A 49 7.61 12.77 9.54
C GLY A 49 9.05 13.25 9.60
N PRO A 50 9.94 12.53 10.32
CA PRO A 50 11.34 12.90 10.39
C PRO A 50 12.03 12.87 9.01
N ARG A 51 12.76 13.95 8.72
CA ARG A 51 13.48 14.09 7.45
C ARG A 51 14.67 13.15 7.39
N LEU A 52 14.86 12.54 6.23
CA LEU A 52 16.00 11.69 5.93
C LEU A 52 17.11 12.52 5.29
N THR A 53 18.33 12.39 5.82
CA THR A 53 19.46 13.23 5.41
C THR A 53 20.30 12.51 4.34
N HIS A 54 20.65 13.24 3.29
CA HIS A 54 21.54 12.79 2.22
C HIS A 54 23.00 13.12 2.52
N THR A 55 23.92 12.24 2.16
CA THR A 55 25.38 12.44 2.30
C THR A 55 26.06 12.80 0.97
N ARG A 56 25.50 12.36 -0.15
CA ARG A 56 26.08 12.52 -1.51
C ARG A 56 25.21 13.36 -2.44
N GLY A 57 24.28 14.13 -1.88
CA GLY A 57 23.23 14.84 -2.62
C GLY A 57 21.99 13.98 -2.85
N PHE A 58 20.97 14.58 -3.45
CA PHE A 58 19.64 13.97 -3.60
C PHE A 58 19.31 13.57 -5.05
N ASN A 59 20.26 13.70 -5.98
CA ASN A 59 20.08 13.29 -7.37
C ASN A 59 21.03 12.15 -7.71
N ILE A 60 20.51 11.14 -8.40
CA ILE A 60 21.27 10.03 -8.98
C ILE A 60 21.13 10.06 -10.50
N THR A 61 22.05 9.40 -11.20
CA THR A 61 21.80 9.02 -12.59
C THR A 61 20.48 8.23 -12.64
N SER A 62 19.62 8.57 -13.60
CA SER A 62 18.32 7.93 -13.74
C SER A 62 18.46 6.41 -13.75
N ASP A 63 17.74 5.76 -12.84
CA ASP A 63 17.82 4.33 -12.58
C ASP A 63 16.41 3.72 -12.53
N GLY A 64 16.31 2.41 -12.72
CA GLY A 64 15.04 1.69 -12.68
C GLY A 64 14.34 1.83 -11.32
N THR A 65 13.01 1.77 -11.33
CA THR A 65 12.20 1.77 -10.10
C THR A 65 11.38 0.48 -9.96
N ALA A 66 11.33 -0.05 -8.74
CA ALA A 66 10.52 -1.20 -8.36
C ALA A 66 9.24 -0.74 -7.64
N PRO A 67 8.13 -1.50 -7.71
CA PRO A 67 6.95 -1.20 -6.90
C PRO A 67 7.34 -1.30 -5.42
N GLY A 68 6.96 -0.31 -4.62
CA GLY A 68 7.36 -0.23 -3.21
C GLY A 68 8.71 0.43 -2.96
N ALA A 69 9.46 0.83 -4.00
CA ALA A 69 10.69 1.58 -3.78
C ALA A 69 10.38 2.89 -3.03
N ILE A 70 11.22 3.23 -2.06
CA ILE A 70 11.06 4.39 -1.20
C ILE A 70 12.06 5.44 -1.64
N GLN A 71 11.62 6.37 -2.49
CA GLN A 71 12.43 7.49 -2.95
C GLN A 71 12.46 8.60 -1.91
N VAL A 72 13.59 9.29 -1.80
CA VAL A 72 13.72 10.46 -0.93
C VAL A 72 14.24 11.63 -1.77
N PRO A 73 13.38 12.58 -2.15
CA PRO A 73 13.79 13.80 -2.84
C PRO A 73 14.61 14.75 -1.95
N GLY A 74 14.99 15.91 -2.49
CA GLY A 74 15.81 16.91 -1.78
C GLY A 74 15.15 17.54 -0.55
N ASP A 75 13.84 17.40 -0.38
CA ASP A 75 13.12 17.84 0.82
C ASP A 75 13.27 16.87 2.01
N GLY A 76 13.79 15.66 1.76
CA GLY A 76 14.05 14.64 2.78
C GLY A 76 12.83 13.81 3.18
N PHE A 77 11.68 13.98 2.52
CA PHE A 77 10.46 13.25 2.85
C PHE A 77 10.32 12.00 1.97
N PRO A 78 10.07 10.81 2.56
CA PRO A 78 9.99 9.58 1.78
C PRO A 78 8.71 9.52 0.94
N ILE A 79 8.84 8.94 -0.26
CA ILE A 79 7.75 8.64 -1.19
C ILE A 79 7.80 7.16 -1.52
N VAL A 80 6.77 6.40 -1.13
CA VAL A 80 6.62 5.00 -1.52
C VAL A 80 6.02 4.94 -2.92
N LEU A 81 6.74 4.35 -3.87
CA LEU A 81 6.27 4.27 -5.25
C LEU A 81 5.22 3.18 -5.44
N MET A 82 4.12 3.53 -6.11
CA MET A 82 2.92 2.69 -6.22
C MET A 82 2.79 2.04 -7.61
N ALA A 83 1.60 1.52 -7.92
CA ALA A 83 1.36 0.67 -9.09
C ALA A 83 1.69 1.35 -10.42
N ASP A 84 1.35 2.63 -10.56
CA ASP A 84 1.46 3.37 -11.81
C ASP A 84 2.73 4.23 -11.88
N ARG A 85 3.65 4.10 -10.90
CA ARG A 85 4.92 4.84 -10.82
C ARG A 85 5.70 4.84 -12.14
N GLN A 86 6.56 5.85 -12.31
CA GLN A 86 7.51 5.95 -13.42
C GLN A 86 8.47 4.75 -13.44
N THR A 87 8.80 4.24 -14.63
CA THR A 87 9.74 3.11 -14.80
C THR A 87 11.17 3.45 -14.40
N THR A 88 11.54 4.73 -14.52
CA THR A 88 12.84 5.27 -14.14
C THR A 88 12.68 6.49 -13.23
N GLY A 89 13.69 6.79 -12.41
CA GLY A 89 13.69 7.96 -11.54
C GLY A 89 15.10 8.42 -11.15
N GLY A 90 15.21 9.71 -10.84
CA GLY A 90 16.48 10.38 -10.51
C GLY A 90 16.72 10.60 -9.01
N TYR A 91 15.88 10.04 -8.13
CA TYR A 91 16.03 10.17 -6.68
C TYR A 91 16.59 8.88 -6.05
N PRO A 92 17.48 9.00 -5.05
CA PRO A 92 18.02 7.85 -4.34
C PRO A 92 16.91 7.12 -3.57
N LYS A 93 17.01 5.80 -3.52
CA LYS A 93 16.05 4.91 -2.87
C LYS A 93 16.67 4.36 -1.59
N ILE A 94 16.05 4.67 -0.45
CA ILE A 94 16.54 4.24 0.87
C ILE A 94 16.16 2.79 1.19
N GLY A 95 15.10 2.28 0.55
CA GLY A 95 14.66 0.91 0.67
C GLY A 95 13.53 0.58 -0.29
N CYS A 96 13.02 -0.65 -0.20
CA CYS A 96 11.89 -1.13 -0.97
C CYS A 96 10.96 -1.96 -0.07
N VAL A 97 9.68 -1.60 -0.06
CA VAL A 97 8.63 -2.41 0.57
C VAL A 97 8.59 -3.79 -0.07
N ILE A 98 8.49 -4.84 0.75
CA ILE A 98 8.39 -6.20 0.22
C ILE A 98 7.06 -6.40 -0.53
N SER A 99 7.04 -7.26 -1.55
CA SER A 99 5.85 -7.43 -2.39
C SER A 99 4.59 -7.85 -1.60
N SER A 100 4.76 -8.60 -0.51
CA SER A 100 3.64 -9.10 0.29
C SER A 100 2.93 -8.01 1.11
N ASP A 101 3.60 -6.88 1.37
CA ASP A 101 3.06 -5.80 2.20
C ASP A 101 2.48 -4.66 1.34
N LEU A 102 2.71 -4.68 0.02
CA LEU A 102 2.23 -3.62 -0.89
C LEU A 102 0.70 -3.44 -0.88
N ALA A 103 -0.06 -4.54 -0.76
CA ALA A 103 -1.52 -4.47 -0.69
C ALA A 103 -1.99 -3.75 0.59
N THR A 104 -1.25 -3.88 1.69
CA THR A 104 -1.51 -3.16 2.94
C THR A 104 -1.21 -1.68 2.77
N VAL A 105 -0.04 -1.34 2.20
CA VAL A 105 0.32 0.06 1.91
C VAL A 105 -0.70 0.73 1.01
N ALA A 106 -1.14 0.06 -0.05
CA ALA A 106 -2.10 0.60 -1.02
C ALA A 106 -3.49 0.93 -0.43
N ARG A 107 -3.81 0.44 0.77
CA ARG A 107 -5.08 0.73 1.46
C ARG A 107 -5.00 1.94 2.38
N LEU A 108 -3.80 2.46 2.65
CA LEU A 108 -3.61 3.61 3.52
C LEU A 108 -4.16 4.89 2.86
N ARG A 109 -4.74 5.75 3.68
CA ARG A 109 -5.37 7.02 3.30
C ARG A 109 -4.64 8.19 3.96
N PRO A 110 -4.80 9.43 3.45
CA PRO A 110 -4.30 10.62 4.13
C PRO A 110 -4.66 10.64 5.62
N GLY A 111 -3.68 10.94 6.47
CA GLY A 111 -3.81 10.92 7.93
C GLY A 111 -3.58 9.56 8.58
N ASN A 112 -3.44 8.46 7.82
CA ASN A 112 -3.02 7.19 8.39
C ASN A 112 -1.53 7.22 8.77
N THR A 113 -1.19 6.49 9.83
CA THR A 113 0.19 6.31 10.29
C THR A 113 0.78 5.02 9.72
N ILE A 114 2.01 5.10 9.23
CA ILE A 114 2.81 3.97 8.76
C ILE A 114 4.12 3.91 9.57
N ARG A 115 4.57 2.70 9.87
CA ARG A 115 5.89 2.41 10.46
C ARG A 115 6.60 1.42 9.56
N PHE A 116 7.93 1.46 9.55
CA PHE A 116 8.75 0.55 8.76
C PHE A 116 9.60 -0.34 9.66
N GLU A 117 9.88 -1.56 9.20
CA GLU A 117 10.87 -2.44 9.81
C GLU A 117 11.76 -3.07 8.74
N LEU A 118 13.01 -3.37 9.09
CA LEU A 118 13.89 -4.10 8.20
C LEU A 118 13.49 -5.57 8.13
N ALA A 119 13.45 -6.12 6.93
CA ALA A 119 13.36 -7.54 6.69
C ALA A 119 14.63 -8.07 6.03
N SER A 120 14.94 -9.34 6.29
CA SER A 120 15.92 -10.09 5.52
C SER A 120 15.33 -10.56 4.18
N LEU A 121 16.19 -10.93 3.23
CA LEU A 121 15.74 -11.51 1.96
C LEU A 121 14.99 -12.82 2.17
N GLU A 122 15.40 -13.61 3.16
CA GLU A 122 14.75 -14.87 3.53
C GLU A 122 13.35 -14.63 4.08
N GLN A 123 13.17 -13.61 4.94
CA GLN A 123 11.87 -13.21 5.45
C GLN A 123 10.95 -12.72 4.34
N ALA A 124 11.48 -11.89 3.43
CA ALA A 124 10.73 -11.39 2.27
C ALA A 124 10.32 -12.53 1.31
N ALA A 125 11.21 -13.48 1.05
CA ALA A 125 10.94 -14.64 0.22
C ALA A 125 9.89 -15.57 0.86
N SER A 126 10.02 -15.84 2.16
CA SER A 126 9.06 -16.65 2.93
C SER A 126 7.67 -16.03 2.92
N ALA A 127 7.57 -14.72 3.19
CA ALA A 127 6.31 -13.99 3.14
C ALA A 127 5.68 -13.98 1.74
N ARG A 128 6.49 -14.02 0.67
CA ARG A 128 5.98 -14.13 -0.71
C ARG A 128 5.43 -15.51 -1.00
N ILE A 129 6.12 -16.56 -0.56
CA ILE A 129 5.68 -17.96 -0.71
C ILE A 129 4.37 -18.18 0.07
N GLU A 130 4.28 -17.68 1.30
CA GLU A 130 3.07 -17.74 2.12
C GLU A 130 1.87 -17.08 1.43
N LEU A 131 2.07 -15.87 0.87
CA LEU A 131 1.02 -15.16 0.15
C LEU A 131 0.57 -15.94 -1.10
N GLN A 132 1.52 -16.50 -1.87
CA GLN A 132 1.21 -17.33 -3.03
C GLN A 132 0.43 -18.58 -2.64
N ASN A 133 0.84 -19.27 -1.57
CA ASN A 133 0.15 -20.44 -1.06
C ASN A 133 -1.26 -20.11 -0.54
N TRP A 134 -1.44 -18.93 0.07
CA TRP A 134 -2.75 -18.46 0.47
C TRP A 134 -3.65 -18.22 -0.73
N PHE A 135 -3.18 -17.49 -1.75
CA PHE A 135 -3.93 -17.28 -3.00
C PHE A 135 -4.29 -18.60 -3.70
N ALA A 136 -3.36 -19.56 -3.75
CA ALA A 136 -3.59 -20.86 -4.36
C ALA A 136 -4.68 -21.69 -3.67
N LYS A 137 -4.95 -21.44 -2.38
CA LYS A 137 -6.02 -22.11 -1.60
C LYS A 137 -7.40 -21.47 -1.78
N LEU A 138 -7.48 -20.24 -2.27
CA LEU A 138 -8.76 -19.52 -2.39
C LEU A 138 -9.79 -20.26 -3.26
N PRO A 139 -9.45 -20.81 -4.44
CA PRO A 139 -10.43 -21.52 -5.25
C PRO A 139 -11.08 -22.70 -4.51
N SER A 140 -10.29 -23.43 -3.71
CA SER A 140 -10.81 -24.56 -2.92
C SER A 140 -11.63 -24.14 -1.69
N SER A 141 -11.58 -22.87 -1.28
CA SER A 141 -12.41 -22.34 -0.19
C SER A 141 -13.75 -21.77 -0.68
N ILE A 142 -13.99 -21.73 -1.99
CA ILE A 142 -15.25 -21.28 -2.55
C ILE A 142 -16.24 -22.44 -2.46
N GLU A 143 -17.23 -22.30 -1.59
CA GLU A 143 -18.33 -23.26 -1.45
C GLU A 143 -19.61 -22.65 -2.00
N SER A 144 -20.48 -23.50 -2.57
CA SER A 144 -21.81 -23.08 -3.00
C SER A 144 -22.64 -22.69 -1.78
N PHE A 145 -22.90 -21.39 -1.62
CA PHE A 145 -23.81 -20.90 -0.61
C PHE A 145 -25.25 -21.09 -1.07
N THR A 146 -25.96 -22.02 -0.43
CA THR A 146 -27.43 -22.12 -0.54
C THR A 146 -28.02 -21.46 0.70
N PRO A 147 -28.59 -20.25 0.61
CA PRO A 147 -29.21 -19.61 1.76
C PRO A 147 -30.34 -20.50 2.29
N SER A 148 -30.52 -20.54 3.62
CA SER A 148 -31.68 -21.19 4.23
C SER A 148 -32.93 -20.37 3.94
N GLY A 149 -33.64 -20.68 2.86
CA GLY A 149 -34.85 -19.98 2.42
C GLY A 149 -35.10 -20.13 0.92
N ILE A 150 -36.22 -19.59 0.44
CA ILE A 150 -36.47 -19.41 -0.99
C ILE A 150 -35.85 -18.07 -1.38
N ILE A 151 -34.91 -18.09 -2.32
CA ILE A 151 -34.48 -16.87 -3.00
C ILE A 151 -35.63 -16.48 -3.92
N ASP A 152 -36.38 -15.44 -3.54
CA ASP A 152 -37.42 -14.88 -4.41
C ASP A 152 -36.74 -14.12 -5.55
N THR A 153 -36.56 -14.81 -6.67
CA THR A 153 -35.94 -14.27 -7.89
C THR A 153 -36.79 -13.21 -8.56
N ALA A 154 -38.11 -13.17 -8.30
CA ALA A 154 -38.95 -12.09 -8.79
C ALA A 154 -38.66 -10.81 -7.99
N ALA A 155 -38.64 -10.89 -6.66
CA ALA A 155 -38.26 -9.78 -5.79
C ALA A 155 -36.82 -9.29 -6.09
N LEU A 156 -35.85 -10.18 -6.25
CA LEU A 156 -34.46 -9.80 -6.57
C LEU A 156 -34.30 -9.03 -7.89
N ASN A 157 -35.19 -9.26 -8.85
CA ASN A 157 -35.17 -8.57 -10.15
C ASN A 157 -36.01 -7.29 -10.17
N THR A 158 -36.90 -7.10 -9.20
CA THR A 158 -37.71 -5.87 -9.06
C THR A 158 -37.14 -4.92 -8.02
N GLU A 159 -36.38 -5.41 -7.06
CA GLU A 159 -35.76 -4.60 -6.01
C GLU A 159 -34.42 -4.03 -6.48
N ASN A 160 -34.21 -2.75 -6.18
CA ASN A 160 -32.96 -2.07 -6.48
C ASN A 160 -31.90 -2.40 -5.42
N LEU A 161 -31.18 -3.51 -5.64
CA LEU A 161 -30.17 -4.02 -4.71
C LEU A 161 -28.84 -3.23 -4.77
N ILE A 162 -28.77 -2.21 -5.62
CA ILE A 162 -27.66 -1.27 -5.68
C ILE A 162 -28.15 0.03 -5.03
N SER A 163 -27.69 0.32 -3.81
CA SER A 163 -27.85 1.67 -3.25
C SER A 163 -27.10 2.64 -4.17
N GLY A 164 -27.82 3.36 -5.05
CA GLY A 164 -27.24 4.44 -5.85
C GLY A 164 -27.80 4.70 -7.26
N VAL A 165 -28.74 3.94 -7.81
CA VAL A 165 -29.31 4.25 -9.15
C VAL A 165 -30.83 4.35 -9.07
N VAL A 166 -31.35 5.57 -9.15
CA VAL A 166 -32.79 5.88 -9.14
C VAL A 166 -33.33 5.82 -10.56
N GLY A 167 -34.43 5.09 -10.77
CA GLY A 167 -35.15 5.06 -12.04
C GLY A 167 -35.81 6.41 -12.32
N SER A 168 -36.10 6.72 -13.59
CA SER A 168 -36.72 8.02 -13.95
C SER A 168 -38.16 8.20 -13.42
N ASP A 169 -38.74 7.15 -12.85
CA ASP A 169 -40.09 7.06 -12.30
C ASP A 169 -40.13 6.95 -10.76
N ASP A 170 -38.98 6.86 -10.09
CA ASP A 170 -38.91 6.80 -8.63
C ASP A 170 -39.27 8.17 -8.03
N SER A 171 -40.38 8.21 -7.30
CA SER A 171 -40.77 9.37 -6.50
C SER A 171 -39.84 9.51 -5.28
N ILE A 172 -39.00 10.54 -5.30
CA ILE A 172 -38.20 10.96 -4.13
C ILE A 172 -39.17 11.48 -3.07
N GLU A 173 -39.46 10.68 -2.05
CA GLU A 173 -39.93 11.25 -0.79
C GLU A 173 -38.71 11.73 0.01
N PRO A 174 -38.65 13.03 0.38
CA PRO A 174 -37.55 13.54 1.17
C PRO A 174 -37.66 12.99 2.60
N HIS A 175 -36.71 12.13 2.97
CA HIS A 175 -36.48 11.82 4.38
C HIS A 175 -35.83 13.04 5.05
N THR A 176 -36.62 13.81 5.80
CA THR A 176 -36.16 14.71 6.87
C THR A 176 -35.56 13.94 8.02
#